data_AF-A0A081AVR6-F1
#
_entry.id   AF-A0A081AVR6-F1
#
_cell.length_a   1.000
_cell.length_b   1.000
_cell.length_c   1.000
_cell.angle_alpha   90.00
_cell.angle_beta   90.00
_cell.angle_gamma   90.00
#
_symmetry.space_group_name_H-M   'P 1'
#
loop_
_entity.id
_entity.type
_entity.pdbx_description
1 polymer ?
#
loop_
_entity_poly.entity_id
_entity_poly.type
_entity_poly.pdbx_seq_one_letter_code
_entity_poly.pdbx_strand_id
1 'polypeptide(L)'
;MFDKRVHRGSAYVMREETPESPGRGGGDSRKPNKAVTRAARYQQQQQQQQQLQQRPATPPPVGDRFHMDVQTDNYLEELTDRNPEVDADTQTDALLDLHPPITFMPTPSGIDVATQIENGDLFDFVLEVEPILEVLVGKTLELGMMELLEEIELREIRQRQELFEQARNAELAEVQRLEAEAKRRFAEKQRRLDEETARLAAQAELEEKVAARASAKQYLANLHAQVFDTLVESGHFFDPLAKDVKQNFLPGLLESAAARAHQLDAGRKLLDAILVDALRSRAASG
;
A
#
# COMPACT_ATOMS: atom_id res chain seq x y z
N MET A 1 18.44 37.59 -6.90
CA MET A 1 17.76 36.27 -6.91
C MET A 1 18.10 35.60 -5.59
N PHE A 2 17.15 35.55 -4.66
CA PHE A 2 17.31 34.86 -3.36
C PHE A 2 16.29 33.72 -3.31
N ASP A 3 16.77 32.50 -3.08
CA ASP A 3 15.95 31.28 -3.08
C ASP A 3 15.14 31.17 -1.77
N LYS A 4 13.83 31.04 -1.90
CA LYS A 4 12.87 31.02 -0.79
C LYS A 4 12.84 29.70 0.00
N ARG A 5 13.66 28.72 -0.38
CA ARG A 5 13.66 27.38 0.23
C ARG A 5 14.71 27.18 1.32
N VAL A 6 15.59 28.16 1.55
CA VAL A 6 16.67 28.02 2.54
C VAL A 6 16.42 28.91 3.74
N HIS A 7 15.97 28.32 4.84
CA HIS A 7 15.89 29.00 6.13
C HIS A 7 17.27 29.00 6.79
N ARG A 8 17.89 30.17 6.98
CA ARG A 8 19.11 30.34 7.77
C ARG A 8 18.81 31.27 8.94
N GLY A 9 18.71 30.71 10.13
CA GLY A 9 18.49 31.46 11.35
C GLY A 9 18.31 30.53 12.56
N SER A 10 19.05 30.83 13.62
CA SER A 10 19.02 30.16 14.93
C SER A 10 17.70 30.40 15.65
N ALA A 11 17.15 29.36 16.27
CA ALA A 11 16.03 29.46 17.20
C ALA A 11 16.49 30.12 18.51
N TYR A 12 15.61 30.92 19.13
CA TYR A 12 15.78 31.68 20.38
C TYR A 12 16.64 32.94 20.33
N VAL A 13 15.99 34.07 20.06
CA VAL A 13 16.28 35.35 20.73
C VAL A 13 14.94 36.01 21.06
N MET A 14 14.52 35.96 22.32
CA MET A 14 13.52 36.88 22.87
C MET A 14 14.25 38.20 23.17
N ARG A 15 13.84 39.27 22.51
CA ARG A 15 14.25 40.64 22.85
C ARG A 15 13.02 41.53 22.73
N GLU A 16 12.32 41.70 23.84
CA GLU A 16 11.35 42.79 23.99
C GLU A 16 12.09 43.98 24.63
N GLU A 17 12.24 45.05 23.86
CA GLU A 17 12.70 46.34 24.37
C GLU A 17 11.50 47.20 24.76
N THR A 18 11.71 47.97 25.82
CA THR A 18 10.82 48.91 26.51
C THR A 18 10.37 50.11 25.65
N PRO A 19 9.33 50.85 26.08
CA PRO A 19 8.60 51.78 25.23
C PRO A 19 8.94 53.25 25.51
N GLU A 20 9.36 54.03 24.52
CA GLU A 20 9.19 55.51 24.54
C GLU A 20 9.11 56.13 23.13
N SER A 21 8.01 56.84 22.86
CA SER A 21 7.97 58.26 22.40
C SER A 21 6.78 58.54 21.44
N PRO A 22 6.08 59.69 21.57
CA PRO A 22 4.76 59.94 20.98
C PRO A 22 4.84 60.73 19.67
N GLY A 23 3.98 60.41 18.69
CA GLY A 23 3.92 61.16 17.44
C GLY A 23 2.79 60.76 16.49
N ARG A 24 1.67 61.49 16.60
CA ARG A 24 0.70 61.92 15.57
C ARG A 24 0.21 60.97 14.45
N GLY A 25 -1.12 61.00 14.28
CA GLY A 25 -1.85 60.67 13.05
C GLY A 25 -2.77 59.47 13.28
N GLY A 26 -4.06 59.63 13.53
CA GLY A 26 -5.01 60.22 12.58
C GLY A 26 -5.75 59.10 11.85
N GLY A 27 -6.75 58.53 12.52
CA GLY A 27 -7.89 57.82 11.92
C GLY A 27 -7.63 56.46 11.26
N ASP A 28 -8.04 55.36 11.92
CA ASP A 28 -8.95 54.42 11.26
C ASP A 28 -9.71 53.54 12.27
N SER A 29 -11.03 53.51 12.13
CA SER A 29 -11.98 52.84 13.01
C SER A 29 -12.01 51.33 12.72
N ARG A 30 -11.03 50.58 13.25
CA ARG A 30 -11.07 49.12 13.18
C ARG A 30 -12.04 48.54 14.21
N LYS A 31 -13.22 48.13 13.72
CA LYS A 31 -14.23 47.34 14.44
C LYS A 31 -13.55 46.20 15.22
N PRO A 32 -13.75 46.07 16.54
CA PRO A 32 -13.21 44.93 17.27
C PRO A 32 -13.89 43.64 16.82
N ASN A 33 -13.09 42.61 16.58
CA ASN A 33 -13.54 41.26 16.27
C ASN A 33 -14.49 40.76 17.37
N LYS A 34 -15.79 40.68 17.05
CA LYS A 34 -16.85 40.17 17.96
C LYS A 34 -16.55 38.77 18.53
N ALA A 35 -15.66 37.99 17.90
CA ALA A 35 -15.20 36.70 18.38
C ALA A 35 -14.31 36.79 19.63
N VAL A 36 -13.40 37.79 19.70
CA VAL A 36 -12.48 37.98 20.84
C VAL A 36 -13.24 38.50 22.06
N THR A 37 -14.20 39.41 21.86
CA THR A 37 -15.07 39.92 22.94
C THR A 37 -16.02 38.84 23.48
N ARG A 38 -16.44 37.88 22.65
CA ARG A 38 -17.24 36.72 23.09
C ARG A 38 -16.40 35.72 23.89
N ALA A 39 -15.17 35.43 23.46
CA ALA A 39 -14.26 34.54 24.18
C ALA A 39 -13.87 35.11 25.57
N ALA A 40 -13.59 36.42 25.65
CA ALA A 40 -13.29 37.09 26.91
C ALA A 40 -14.48 37.09 27.89
N ARG A 41 -15.72 37.27 27.38
CA ARG A 41 -16.94 37.15 28.21
C ARG A 41 -17.17 35.72 28.71
N TYR A 42 -16.86 34.71 27.89
CA TYR A 42 -17.00 33.30 28.27
C TYR A 42 -15.97 32.91 29.35
N GLN A 43 -14.73 33.40 29.23
CA GLN A 43 -13.70 33.21 30.26
C GLN A 43 -14.02 33.97 31.56
N GLN A 44 -14.54 35.19 31.48
CA GLN A 44 -15.03 35.93 32.66
C GLN A 44 -16.20 35.22 33.34
N GLN A 45 -17.15 34.67 32.58
CA GLN A 45 -18.25 33.88 33.16
C GLN A 45 -17.76 32.60 33.84
N GLN A 46 -16.75 31.91 33.27
CA GLN A 46 -16.17 30.72 33.90
C GLN A 46 -15.41 31.07 35.19
N GLN A 47 -14.65 32.17 35.21
CA GLN A 47 -13.99 32.65 36.44
C GLN A 47 -15.00 33.07 37.51
N GLN A 48 -16.10 33.71 37.13
CA GLN A 48 -17.16 34.10 38.06
C GLN A 48 -17.89 32.87 38.63
N GLN A 49 -18.13 31.84 37.82
CA GLN A 49 -18.67 30.56 38.28
C GLN A 49 -17.71 29.81 39.20
N GLN A 50 -16.41 29.82 38.93
CA GLN A 50 -15.41 29.25 39.85
C GLN A 50 -15.34 30.01 41.18
N GLN A 51 -15.43 31.34 41.18
CA GLN A 51 -15.46 32.13 42.41
C GLN A 51 -16.75 31.92 43.22
N LEU A 52 -17.91 31.71 42.57
CA LEU A 52 -19.16 31.35 43.25
C LEU A 52 -19.09 29.94 43.87
N GLN A 53 -18.35 29.01 43.26
CA GLN A 53 -18.09 27.67 43.82
C GLN A 53 -17.09 27.69 44.98
N GLN A 54 -16.22 28.71 45.07
CA GLN A 54 -15.25 28.88 46.16
C GLN A 54 -15.80 29.66 47.36
N ARG A 55 -17.01 30.24 47.26
CA ARG A 55 -17.66 30.85 48.42
C ARG A 55 -18.16 29.73 49.35
N PRO A 56 -17.78 29.72 50.64
CA PRO A 56 -18.35 28.77 51.58
C PRO A 56 -19.86 28.99 51.62
N ALA A 57 -20.63 27.94 51.36
CA ALA A 57 -22.09 28.01 51.38
C ALA A 57 -22.56 28.34 52.81
N THR A 58 -23.51 29.27 52.93
CA THR A 58 -24.19 29.51 54.20
C THR A 58 -24.79 28.17 54.68
N PRO A 59 -24.54 27.75 55.93
CA PRO A 59 -25.04 26.47 56.41
C PRO A 59 -26.57 26.40 56.30
N PRO A 60 -27.13 25.21 56.04
CA PRO A 60 -28.56 25.04 55.84
C PRO A 60 -29.33 25.42 57.12
N PRO A 61 -30.53 26.02 56.99
CA PRO A 61 -31.31 26.47 58.13
C PRO A 61 -31.72 25.29 59.01
N VAL A 62 -31.48 25.43 60.31
CA VAL A 62 -31.79 24.42 61.32
C VAL A 62 -33.29 24.47 61.64
N GLY A 63 -33.95 23.30 61.69
CA GLY A 63 -35.38 23.17 62.00
C GLY A 63 -35.74 23.76 63.38
N ASP A 64 -36.96 24.28 63.48
CA ASP A 64 -37.54 24.98 64.64
C ASP A 64 -36.90 26.32 65.03
N ARG A 65 -36.20 26.98 64.10
CA ARG A 65 -35.75 28.38 64.25
C ARG A 65 -36.18 29.24 63.06
N PHE A 66 -36.82 30.37 63.33
CA PHE A 66 -37.10 31.38 62.32
C PHE A 66 -35.81 32.14 61.98
N HIS A 67 -35.41 32.08 60.72
CA HIS A 67 -34.26 32.84 60.22
C HIS A 67 -34.77 34.20 59.72
N MET A 68 -34.09 35.28 60.07
CA MET A 68 -34.42 36.64 59.65
C MET A 68 -33.18 37.26 59.01
N ASP A 69 -33.36 37.89 57.85
CA ASP A 69 -32.29 38.60 57.17
C ASP A 69 -31.99 39.89 57.94
N VAL A 70 -30.81 39.96 58.55
CA VAL A 70 -30.31 41.16 59.23
C VAL A 70 -29.44 41.92 58.24
N GLN A 71 -29.71 43.22 58.06
CA GLN A 71 -28.89 44.08 57.21
C GLN A 71 -27.51 44.26 57.84
N THR A 72 -26.51 43.54 57.33
CA THR A 72 -25.11 43.62 57.78
C THR A 72 -24.29 44.66 57.01
N ASP A 73 -24.94 45.50 56.23
CA ASP A 73 -24.27 46.58 55.50
C ASP A 73 -23.91 47.70 56.49
N ASN A 74 -22.65 48.15 56.44
CA ASN A 74 -22.11 49.15 57.35
C ASN A 74 -22.72 50.52 57.04
N TYR A 75 -23.76 50.94 57.77
CA TYR A 75 -24.41 52.25 57.60
C TYR A 75 -23.81 53.25 58.60
N LEU A 76 -22.83 54.03 58.15
CA LEU A 76 -22.23 55.13 58.93
C LEU A 76 -22.75 56.47 58.37
N GLU A 77 -23.52 57.20 59.17
CA GLU A 77 -23.84 58.60 58.91
C GLU A 77 -22.75 59.49 59.51
N GLU A 78 -22.07 60.28 58.67
CA GLU A 78 -21.15 61.33 59.14
C GLU A 78 -21.96 62.52 59.66
N LEU A 79 -22.01 62.71 60.99
CA LEU A 79 -22.53 63.94 61.57
C LEU A 79 -21.55 65.09 61.26
N THR A 80 -21.99 66.03 60.43
CA THR A 80 -21.21 67.17 59.96
C THR A 80 -21.30 68.41 60.85
N ASP A 81 -22.03 68.33 61.97
CA ASP A 81 -22.28 69.48 62.84
C ASP A 81 -21.13 69.66 63.85
N ARG A 82 -20.44 70.79 63.78
CA ARG A 82 -19.31 71.12 64.66
C ARG A 82 -19.85 71.81 65.91
N ASN A 83 -19.58 71.27 67.09
CA ASN A 83 -20.01 71.89 68.35
C ASN A 83 -19.48 73.33 68.46
N PRO A 84 -20.30 74.29 68.94
CA PRO A 84 -19.84 75.66 69.15
C PRO A 84 -18.80 75.70 70.28
N GLU A 85 -17.57 76.06 69.92
CA GLU A 85 -16.47 76.32 70.85
C GLU A 85 -16.69 77.72 71.46
N VAL A 86 -16.64 77.81 72.80
CA VAL A 86 -16.79 79.08 73.54
C VAL A 86 -15.41 79.48 74.02
N ASP A 87 -14.88 80.57 73.47
CA ASP A 87 -13.60 81.13 73.88
C ASP A 87 -13.76 81.89 75.21
N ALA A 88 -12.97 81.51 76.21
CA ALA A 88 -12.89 82.17 77.50
C ALA A 88 -11.46 82.69 77.71
N ASP A 89 -11.29 84.00 77.55
CA ASP A 89 -9.99 84.64 77.74
C ASP A 89 -9.72 84.89 79.23
N THR A 90 -8.71 84.22 79.78
CA THR A 90 -8.13 84.54 81.09
C THR A 90 -6.86 85.36 80.91
N GLN A 91 -6.78 86.50 81.61
CA GLN A 91 -5.59 87.35 81.65
C GLN A 91 -4.44 86.63 82.37
N THR A 92 -3.55 86.01 81.61
CA THR A 92 -2.28 85.44 82.10
C THR A 92 -1.18 86.50 82.10
N ASP A 93 -0.51 86.66 83.24
CA ASP A 93 0.68 87.50 83.40
C ASP A 93 1.81 87.08 82.44
N ALA A 94 2.68 88.03 82.10
CA ALA A 94 3.77 87.80 81.15
C ALA A 94 4.70 86.66 81.62
N LEU A 95 4.81 85.60 80.81
CA LEU A 95 5.70 84.46 81.00
C LEU A 95 7.14 84.92 81.31
N LEU A 96 7.58 84.69 82.54
CA LEU A 96 9.01 84.64 82.86
C LEU A 96 9.57 83.35 82.25
N ASP A 97 10.78 83.38 81.68
CA ASP A 97 11.46 82.17 81.18
C ASP A 97 11.67 81.18 82.32
N LEU A 98 10.76 80.20 82.46
CA LEU A 98 11.00 79.04 83.30
C LEU A 98 12.06 78.18 82.60
N HIS A 99 13.15 77.87 83.32
CA HIS A 99 14.09 76.85 82.85
C HIS A 99 13.33 75.53 82.58
N PRO A 100 13.68 74.78 81.51
CA PRO A 100 13.01 73.53 81.22
C PRO A 100 13.12 72.61 82.45
N PRO A 101 12.02 71.94 82.85
CA PRO A 101 12.03 71.09 84.02
C PRO A 101 13.06 69.98 83.81
N ILE A 102 14.03 69.89 84.72
CA ILE A 102 15.00 68.80 84.76
C ILE A 102 14.24 67.52 85.13
N THR A 103 13.92 66.69 84.13
CA THR A 103 13.35 65.36 84.35
C THR A 103 14.42 64.49 85.02
N PHE A 104 14.22 64.15 86.29
CA PHE A 104 15.09 63.21 86.99
C PHE A 104 14.92 61.82 86.36
N MET A 105 15.94 61.36 85.63
CA MET A 105 16.05 59.96 85.23
C MET A 105 16.84 59.21 86.32
N PRO A 106 16.19 58.33 87.11
CA PRO A 106 16.90 57.54 88.09
C PRO A 106 17.99 56.71 87.41
N THR A 107 19.18 56.69 88.00
CA THR A 107 20.26 55.81 87.54
C THR A 107 19.78 54.37 87.68
N PRO A 108 19.78 53.54 86.61
CA PRO A 108 19.37 52.15 86.75
C PRO A 108 20.27 51.48 87.79
N SER A 109 19.68 50.98 88.88
CA SER A 109 20.39 50.19 89.88
C SER A 109 20.10 48.71 89.65
N GLY A 110 21.11 47.98 89.20
CA GLY A 110 21.07 46.55 88.90
C GLY A 110 22.42 46.10 88.36
N ILE A 111 22.63 44.80 88.27
CA ILE A 111 23.78 44.23 87.54
C ILE A 111 23.23 43.79 86.18
N ASP A 112 23.75 44.38 85.11
CA ASP A 112 23.39 43.99 83.75
C ASP A 112 23.99 42.60 83.46
N VAL A 113 23.16 41.65 83.04
CA VAL A 113 23.57 40.31 82.62
C VAL A 113 23.04 40.07 81.21
N ALA A 114 23.95 39.79 80.28
CA ALA A 114 23.60 39.35 78.94
C ALA A 114 23.74 37.82 78.86
N THR A 115 22.70 37.16 78.35
CA THR A 115 22.73 35.74 78.01
C THR A 115 22.62 35.61 76.50
N GLN A 116 23.59 34.96 75.86
CA GLN A 116 23.60 34.69 74.43
C GLN A 116 23.73 33.19 74.21
N ILE A 117 22.93 32.66 73.28
CA ILE A 117 23.05 31.27 72.81
C ILE A 117 24.01 31.30 71.63
N GLU A 118 25.10 30.53 71.72
CA GLU A 118 26.11 30.43 70.68
C GLU A 118 25.71 29.42 69.60
N ASN A 119 26.31 29.54 68.42
CA ASN A 119 26.03 28.64 67.31
C ASN A 119 26.38 27.18 67.70
N GLY A 120 25.37 26.32 67.72
CA GLY A 120 25.50 24.89 68.06
C GLY A 120 25.12 24.51 69.49
N ASP A 121 24.79 25.47 70.36
CA ASP A 121 24.44 25.20 71.77
C ASP A 121 23.08 24.48 71.92
N LEU A 122 22.17 24.63 70.94
CA LEU A 122 20.85 23.98 70.92
C LEU A 122 20.72 22.89 69.84
N PHE A 123 21.82 22.41 69.26
CA PHE A 123 21.75 21.42 68.18
C PHE A 123 21.39 20.02 68.73
N ASP A 124 20.27 19.48 68.27
CA ASP A 124 19.89 18.08 68.50
C ASP A 124 20.12 17.24 67.24
N PHE A 125 21.16 16.41 67.28
CA PHE A 125 21.51 15.56 66.14
C PHE A 125 20.37 14.60 65.74
N VAL A 126 19.61 14.07 66.70
CA VAL A 126 18.60 13.05 66.42
C VAL A 126 17.44 13.66 65.64
N LEU A 127 16.99 14.85 66.03
CA LEU A 127 15.94 15.59 65.35
C LEU A 127 16.38 16.05 63.95
N GLU A 128 17.62 16.54 63.82
CA GLU A 128 18.10 17.14 62.57
C GLU A 128 18.51 16.10 61.52
N VAL A 129 18.92 14.90 61.93
CA VAL A 129 19.31 13.82 61.00
C VAL A 129 18.12 13.03 60.46
N GLU A 130 16.99 13.03 61.18
CA GLU A 130 15.76 12.31 60.80
C GLU A 130 15.28 12.62 59.36
N PRO A 131 15.09 13.88 58.95
CA PRO A 131 14.64 14.19 57.58
C PRO A 131 15.69 13.81 56.51
N ILE A 132 16.98 13.86 56.84
CA ILE A 132 18.06 13.48 55.91
C ILE A 132 18.02 11.97 55.67
N LEU A 133 17.86 11.18 56.74
CA LEU A 133 17.78 9.72 56.63
C LEU A 133 16.49 9.28 55.95
N GLU A 134 15.36 9.92 56.22
CA GLU A 134 14.09 9.61 55.56
C GLU A 134 14.22 9.78 54.03
N VAL A 135 14.80 10.90 53.59
CA VAL A 135 15.00 11.15 52.15
C VAL A 135 16.01 10.18 51.55
N LEU A 136 17.11 9.90 52.25
CA LEU A 136 18.17 9.01 51.73
C LEU A 136 17.66 7.57 51.60
N VAL A 137 17.00 7.04 52.63
CA VAL A 137 16.42 5.69 52.60
C VAL A 137 15.26 5.62 51.60
N GLY A 138 14.38 6.62 51.59
CA GLY A 138 13.27 6.70 50.64
C GLY A 138 13.76 6.69 49.19
N LYS A 139 14.75 7.52 48.86
CA LYS A 139 15.28 7.62 47.49
C LYS A 139 16.04 6.38 47.06
N THR A 140 16.79 5.75 47.97
CA THR A 140 17.52 4.51 47.65
C THR A 140 16.58 3.34 47.40
N LEU A 141 15.51 3.22 48.19
CA LEU A 141 14.48 2.20 47.96
C LEU A 141 13.69 2.45 46.67
N GLU A 142 13.33 3.71 46.39
CA GLU A 142 12.63 4.07 45.15
C GLU A 142 13.48 3.75 43.91
N LEU A 143 14.76 4.14 43.93
CA LEU A 143 15.68 3.86 42.83
C LEU A 143 15.86 2.35 42.62
N GLY A 144 16.11 1.59 43.70
CA GLY A 144 16.26 0.14 43.61
C GLY A 144 14.99 -0.57 43.11
N MET A 145 13.80 -0.06 43.47
CA MET A 145 12.54 -0.58 42.94
C MET A 145 12.39 -0.31 41.43
N MET A 146 12.73 0.89 40.97
CA MET A 146 12.66 1.24 39.55
C MET A 146 13.61 0.38 38.71
N GLU A 147 14.86 0.21 39.16
CA GLU A 147 15.85 -0.63 38.49
C GLU A 147 15.40 -2.09 38.40
N LEU A 148 14.88 -2.65 39.50
CA LEU A 148 14.39 -4.02 39.53
C LEU A 148 13.19 -4.23 38.59
N LEU A 149 12.27 -3.27 38.52
CA LEU A 149 11.14 -3.34 37.59
C LEU A 149 11.60 -3.29 36.13
N GLU A 150 12.55 -2.41 35.80
CA GLU A 150 13.13 -2.33 34.46
C GLU A 150 13.84 -3.64 34.08
N GLU A 151 14.62 -4.23 34.98
CA GLU A 151 15.28 -5.51 34.73
C GLU A 151 14.30 -6.66 34.49
N ILE A 152 13.19 -6.68 35.23
CA ILE A 152 12.13 -7.68 35.05
C ILE A 152 11.47 -7.50 33.68
N GLU A 153 11.09 -6.27 33.33
CA GLU A 153 10.48 -5.98 32.02
C GLU A 153 11.41 -6.38 30.87
N LEU A 154 12.68 -5.99 30.93
CA LEU A 154 13.66 -6.36 29.90
C LEU A 154 13.84 -7.87 29.79
N ARG A 155 13.77 -8.60 30.92
CA ARG A 155 13.84 -10.07 30.93
C ARG A 155 12.63 -10.69 30.24
N GLU A 156 11.43 -10.21 30.54
CA GLU A 156 10.19 -10.69 29.91
C GLU A 156 10.17 -10.40 28.41
N ILE A 157 10.58 -9.19 27.99
CA ILE A 157 10.67 -8.83 26.57
C ILE A 157 11.63 -9.76 25.84
N ARG A 158 12.81 -10.03 26.40
CA ARG A 158 13.80 -10.95 25.80
C ARG A 158 13.26 -12.36 25.68
N GLN A 159 12.63 -12.89 26.73
CA GLN A 159 12.01 -14.22 26.69
C GLN A 159 10.92 -14.30 25.62
N ARG A 160 10.07 -13.26 25.51
CA ARG A 160 9.03 -13.21 24.48
C ARG A 160 9.61 -13.15 23.07
N GLN A 161 10.68 -12.37 22.86
CA GLN A 161 11.39 -12.29 21.58
C GLN A 161 11.99 -13.65 21.21
N GLU A 162 12.66 -14.32 22.14
CA GLU A 162 13.27 -15.62 21.91
C GLU A 162 12.21 -16.66 21.52
N LEU A 163 11.09 -16.74 22.25
CA LEU A 163 10.00 -17.65 21.92
C LEU A 163 9.40 -17.36 20.55
N PHE A 164 9.25 -16.08 20.20
CA PHE A 164 8.75 -15.69 18.88
C PHE A 164 9.74 -16.06 17.76
N GLU A 165 11.03 -15.85 17.96
CA GLU A 165 12.06 -16.22 16.99
C GLU A 165 12.13 -17.74 16.80
N GLN A 166 12.06 -18.51 17.89
CA GLN A 166 12.01 -19.97 17.82
C GLN A 166 10.79 -20.45 17.03
N ALA A 167 9.60 -19.93 17.31
CA ALA A 167 8.38 -20.26 16.58
C ALA A 167 8.49 -19.89 15.09
N ARG A 168 8.94 -18.66 14.80
CA ARG A 168 9.12 -18.16 13.43
C ARG A 168 10.13 -19.02 12.65
N ASN A 169 11.23 -19.42 13.28
CA ASN A 169 12.25 -20.26 12.65
C ASN A 169 11.72 -21.68 12.36
N ALA A 170 10.92 -22.24 13.28
CA ALA A 170 10.26 -23.53 13.07
C ALA A 170 9.25 -23.47 11.91
N GLU A 171 8.39 -22.44 11.87
CA GLU A 171 7.44 -22.20 10.78
C GLU A 171 8.17 -22.02 9.44
N LEU A 172 9.24 -21.21 9.41
CA LEU A 172 10.02 -20.99 8.19
C LEU A 172 10.63 -22.28 7.67
N ALA A 173 11.17 -23.13 8.55
CA ALA A 173 11.73 -24.43 8.17
C ALA A 173 10.65 -25.37 7.61
N GLU A 174 9.44 -25.35 8.17
CA GLU A 174 8.31 -26.13 7.67
C GLU A 174 7.86 -25.66 6.29
N VAL A 175 7.70 -24.34 6.10
CA VAL A 175 7.33 -23.75 4.81
C VAL A 175 8.35 -24.11 3.73
N GLN A 176 9.64 -23.97 4.02
CA GLN A 176 10.71 -24.35 3.08
C GLN A 176 10.66 -25.84 2.71
N ARG A 177 10.35 -26.71 3.67
CA ARG A 177 10.19 -28.15 3.43
C ARG A 177 9.02 -28.41 2.48
N LEU A 178 7.87 -27.78 2.71
CA LEU A 178 6.67 -27.94 1.88
C LEU A 178 6.87 -27.35 0.48
N GLU A 179 7.51 -26.20 0.36
CA GLU A 179 7.86 -25.59 -0.93
C GLU A 179 8.79 -26.48 -1.75
N ALA A 180 9.82 -27.05 -1.11
CA ALA A 180 10.73 -27.97 -1.79
C ALA A 180 10.01 -29.24 -2.28
N GLU A 181 9.10 -29.80 -1.47
CA GLU A 181 8.27 -30.94 -1.87
C GLU A 181 7.33 -30.59 -3.03
N ALA A 182 6.64 -29.45 -2.95
CA ALA A 182 5.76 -28.97 -4.00
C ALA A 182 6.51 -28.72 -5.30
N LYS A 183 7.70 -28.12 -5.23
CA LYS A 183 8.57 -27.89 -6.40
C LYS A 183 9.02 -29.19 -7.05
N ARG A 184 9.37 -30.22 -6.25
CA ARG A 184 9.72 -31.56 -6.76
C ARG A 184 8.53 -32.21 -7.46
N ARG A 185 7.35 -32.20 -6.83
CA ARG A 185 6.12 -32.76 -7.42
C ARG A 185 5.72 -32.04 -8.70
N PHE A 186 5.84 -30.71 -8.72
CA PHE A 186 5.56 -29.90 -9.90
C PHE A 186 6.53 -30.22 -11.05
N ALA A 187 7.83 -30.30 -10.76
CA ALA A 187 8.84 -30.66 -11.76
C ALA A 187 8.62 -32.07 -12.33
N GLU A 188 8.28 -33.05 -11.48
CA GLU A 188 7.94 -34.40 -11.96
C GLU A 188 6.67 -34.39 -12.81
N LYS A 189 5.61 -33.71 -12.38
CA LYS A 189 4.38 -33.56 -13.16
C LYS A 189 4.65 -32.94 -14.52
N GLN A 190 5.47 -31.89 -14.58
CA GLN A 190 5.84 -31.23 -15.83
C GLN A 190 6.58 -32.20 -16.75
N ARG A 191 7.57 -32.93 -16.22
CA ARG A 191 8.30 -33.95 -16.99
C ARG A 191 7.37 -35.01 -17.56
N ARG A 192 6.38 -35.47 -16.79
CA ARG A 192 5.37 -36.44 -17.27
C ARG A 192 4.48 -35.87 -18.38
N LEU A 193 4.08 -34.62 -18.27
CA LEU A 193 3.33 -33.94 -19.33
C LEU A 193 4.15 -33.80 -20.61
N ASP A 194 5.43 -33.44 -20.49
CA ASP A 194 6.34 -33.34 -21.64
C ASP A 194 6.56 -34.72 -22.29
N GLU A 195 6.73 -35.79 -21.49
CA GLU A 195 6.83 -37.18 -21.97
C GLU A 195 5.55 -37.61 -22.71
N GLU A 196 4.36 -37.37 -22.14
CA GLU A 196 3.08 -37.73 -22.75
C GLU A 196 2.77 -36.94 -24.02
N THR A 197 3.05 -35.64 -24.03
CA THR A 197 2.86 -34.80 -25.23
C THR A 197 3.77 -35.24 -26.37
N ALA A 198 5.03 -35.58 -26.08
CA ALA A 198 5.95 -36.15 -27.06
C ALA A 198 5.47 -37.51 -27.57
N ARG A 199 4.95 -38.39 -26.69
CA ARG A 199 4.36 -39.68 -27.10
C ARG A 199 3.18 -39.49 -28.04
N LEU A 200 2.26 -38.57 -27.72
CA LEU A 200 1.08 -38.28 -28.54
C LEU A 200 1.48 -37.71 -29.91
N ALA A 201 2.47 -36.81 -29.96
CA ALA A 201 2.98 -36.28 -31.22
C ALA A 201 3.60 -37.38 -32.10
N ALA A 202 4.44 -38.24 -31.50
CA ALA A 202 5.05 -39.37 -32.22
C ALA A 202 4.00 -40.40 -32.68
N GLN A 203 2.96 -40.63 -31.89
CA GLN A 203 1.85 -41.52 -32.27
C GLN A 203 1.07 -40.94 -33.45
N ALA A 204 0.73 -39.64 -33.44
CA ALA A 204 0.04 -38.99 -34.54
C ALA A 204 0.85 -39.07 -35.85
N GLU A 205 2.17 -38.82 -35.78
CA GLU A 205 3.06 -38.97 -36.94
C GLU A 205 3.12 -40.41 -37.45
N LEU A 206 3.15 -41.40 -36.55
CA LEU A 206 3.12 -42.81 -36.91
C LEU A 206 1.79 -43.18 -37.58
N GLU A 207 0.66 -42.75 -37.02
CA GLU A 207 -0.68 -43.00 -37.57
C GLU A 207 -0.80 -42.42 -38.99
N GLU A 208 -0.32 -41.20 -39.22
CA GLU A 208 -0.30 -40.59 -40.55
C GLU A 208 0.56 -41.40 -41.53
N LYS A 209 1.78 -41.79 -41.12
CA LYS A 209 2.69 -42.61 -41.96
C LYS A 209 2.08 -43.98 -42.29
N VAL A 210 1.43 -44.61 -41.32
CA VAL A 210 0.78 -45.93 -41.52
C VAL A 210 -0.42 -45.78 -42.46
N ALA A 211 -1.25 -44.74 -42.28
CA ALA A 211 -2.39 -44.45 -43.15
C ALA A 211 -1.94 -44.16 -44.59
N ALA A 212 -0.92 -43.32 -44.77
CA ALA A 212 -0.33 -43.01 -46.08
C ALA A 212 0.23 -44.28 -46.75
N ARG A 213 0.94 -45.12 -46.00
CA ARG A 213 1.46 -46.40 -46.51
C ARG A 213 0.35 -47.36 -46.91
N ALA A 214 -0.70 -47.48 -46.11
CA ALA A 214 -1.86 -48.33 -46.41
C ALA A 214 -2.58 -47.85 -47.67
N SER A 215 -2.82 -46.54 -47.77
CA SER A 215 -3.42 -45.89 -48.95
C SER A 215 -2.58 -46.11 -50.21
N ALA A 216 -1.27 -45.87 -50.13
CA ALA A 216 -0.35 -46.11 -51.25
C ALA A 216 -0.35 -47.58 -51.68
N LYS A 217 -0.34 -48.52 -50.73
CA LYS A 217 -0.39 -49.96 -51.04
C LYS A 217 -1.70 -50.35 -51.74
N GLN A 218 -2.84 -49.85 -51.26
CA GLN A 218 -4.14 -50.12 -51.87
C GLN A 218 -4.25 -49.50 -53.27
N TYR A 219 -3.76 -48.27 -53.45
CA TYR A 219 -3.72 -47.61 -54.75
C TYR A 219 -2.82 -48.37 -55.74
N LEU A 220 -1.58 -48.70 -55.35
CA LEU A 220 -0.62 -49.39 -56.22
C LEU A 220 -1.09 -50.80 -56.60
N ALA A 221 -1.77 -51.52 -55.70
CA ALA A 221 -2.33 -52.83 -56.00
C ALA A 221 -3.37 -52.76 -57.14
N ASN A 222 -4.20 -51.72 -57.16
CA ASN A 222 -5.24 -51.54 -58.17
C ASN A 222 -4.71 -50.84 -59.43
N LEU A 223 -3.67 -50.02 -59.32
CA LEU A 223 -3.09 -49.27 -60.43
C LEU A 223 -2.56 -50.20 -61.52
N HIS A 224 -1.92 -51.32 -61.15
CA HIS A 224 -1.45 -52.29 -62.13
C HIS A 224 -2.61 -52.81 -63.00
N ALA A 225 -3.68 -53.30 -62.39
CA ALA A 225 -4.85 -53.78 -63.13
C ALA A 225 -5.47 -52.68 -64.00
N GLN A 226 -5.71 -51.49 -63.44
CA GLN A 226 -6.29 -50.37 -64.18
C GLN A 226 -5.43 -49.89 -65.37
N VAL A 227 -4.11 -49.81 -65.20
CA VAL A 227 -3.20 -49.45 -66.28
C VAL A 227 -3.20 -50.54 -67.36
N PHE A 228 -3.20 -51.82 -66.99
CA PHE A 228 -3.29 -52.90 -67.97
C PHE A 228 -4.61 -52.89 -68.73
N ASP A 229 -5.74 -52.74 -68.04
CA ASP A 229 -7.06 -52.66 -68.67
C ASP A 229 -7.15 -51.47 -69.63
N THR A 230 -6.70 -50.27 -69.21
CA THR A 230 -6.67 -49.09 -70.10
C THR A 230 -5.72 -49.26 -71.29
N LEU A 231 -4.58 -49.96 -71.13
CA LEU A 231 -3.66 -50.23 -72.24
C LEU A 231 -4.23 -51.28 -73.22
N VAL A 232 -5.02 -52.25 -72.73
CA VAL A 232 -5.76 -53.21 -73.56
C VAL A 232 -6.89 -52.50 -74.31
N GLU A 233 -7.69 -51.67 -73.62
CA GLU A 233 -8.80 -50.91 -74.21
C GLU A 233 -8.34 -49.88 -75.25
N SER A 234 -7.23 -49.17 -74.98
CA SER A 234 -6.58 -48.29 -75.96
C SER A 234 -5.94 -49.05 -77.13
N GLY A 235 -5.98 -50.38 -77.09
CA GLY A 235 -5.54 -51.27 -78.15
C GLY A 235 -4.03 -51.41 -78.25
N HIS A 236 -3.24 -50.96 -77.28
CA HIS A 236 -1.78 -51.02 -77.38
C HIS A 236 -1.24 -52.47 -77.35
N PHE A 237 -1.95 -53.38 -76.69
CA PHE A 237 -1.70 -54.82 -76.74
C PHE A 237 -2.40 -55.43 -77.94
N PHE A 238 -1.64 -55.68 -79.01
CA PHE A 238 -2.12 -56.37 -80.20
C PHE A 238 -1.65 -57.82 -80.19
N ASP A 239 -2.48 -58.74 -80.72
CA ASP A 239 -2.00 -60.09 -81.05
C ASP A 239 -1.00 -59.99 -82.23
N PRO A 240 0.28 -60.38 -82.02
CA PRO A 240 1.29 -60.31 -83.07
C PRO A 240 0.90 -61.13 -84.29
N LEU A 241 0.21 -62.27 -84.12
CA LEU A 241 -0.25 -63.09 -85.23
C LEU A 241 -1.33 -62.38 -86.03
N ALA A 242 -2.31 -61.77 -85.37
CA ALA A 242 -3.37 -61.02 -86.03
C ALA A 242 -2.81 -59.79 -86.79
N LYS A 243 -1.79 -59.12 -86.25
CA LYS A 243 -1.11 -58.00 -86.91
C LYS A 243 -0.34 -58.47 -88.14
N ASP A 244 0.45 -59.54 -88.03
CA ASP A 244 1.20 -60.09 -89.15
C ASP A 244 0.28 -60.63 -90.25
N VAL A 245 -0.84 -61.26 -89.88
CA VAL A 245 -1.84 -61.70 -90.86
C VAL A 245 -2.45 -60.49 -91.57
N LYS A 246 -2.82 -59.43 -90.85
CA LYS A 246 -3.41 -58.22 -91.45
C LYS A 246 -2.43 -57.43 -92.32
N GLN A 247 -1.17 -57.31 -91.89
CA GLN A 247 -0.18 -56.45 -92.55
C GLN A 247 0.64 -57.16 -93.62
N ASN A 248 0.93 -58.45 -93.45
CA ASN A 248 1.80 -59.20 -94.37
C ASN A 248 1.02 -60.23 -95.22
N PHE A 249 0.12 -61.00 -94.59
CA PHE A 249 -0.59 -62.08 -95.30
C PHE A 249 -1.75 -61.58 -96.17
N LEU A 250 -2.63 -60.71 -95.63
CA LEU A 250 -3.79 -60.21 -96.38
C LEU A 250 -3.40 -59.44 -97.65
N PRO A 251 -2.40 -58.54 -97.64
CA PRO A 251 -1.97 -57.87 -98.87
C PRO A 251 -1.41 -58.86 -99.89
N GLY A 252 -0.60 -59.83 -99.46
CA GLY A 252 -0.09 -60.88 -100.36
C GLY A 252 -1.19 -61.77 -100.95
N LEU A 253 -2.21 -62.11 -100.15
CA LEU A 253 -3.38 -62.87 -100.63
C LEU A 253 -4.19 -62.05 -101.62
N LEU A 254 -4.49 -60.78 -101.32
CA LEU A 254 -5.24 -59.88 -102.19
C LEU A 254 -4.49 -59.62 -103.50
N GLU A 255 -3.17 -59.44 -103.45
CA GLU A 255 -2.33 -59.28 -104.64
C GLU A 255 -2.32 -60.54 -105.50
N SER A 256 -2.19 -61.73 -104.88
CA SER A 256 -2.27 -63.00 -105.62
C SER A 256 -3.66 -63.25 -106.24
N ALA A 257 -4.73 -62.86 -105.55
CA ALA A 257 -6.10 -62.93 -106.05
C ALA A 257 -6.34 -61.93 -107.20
N ALA A 258 -5.83 -60.70 -107.07
CA ALA A 258 -5.88 -59.68 -108.12
C ALA A 258 -5.08 -60.14 -109.36
N ALA A 259 -3.88 -60.70 -109.18
CA ALA A 259 -3.08 -61.24 -110.27
C ALA A 259 -3.81 -62.37 -111.01
N ARG A 260 -4.47 -63.28 -110.28
CA ARG A 260 -5.26 -64.37 -110.88
C ARG A 260 -6.52 -63.86 -111.58
N ALA A 261 -7.19 -62.84 -111.04
CA ALA A 261 -8.31 -62.16 -111.69
C ALA A 261 -7.86 -61.44 -112.97
N HIS A 262 -6.71 -60.75 -112.95
CA HIS A 262 -6.11 -60.12 -114.13
C HIS A 262 -5.73 -61.15 -115.20
N GLN A 263 -5.16 -62.29 -114.81
CA GLN A 263 -4.87 -63.39 -115.75
C GLN A 263 -6.15 -63.94 -116.40
N LEU A 264 -7.23 -64.11 -115.63
CA LEU A 264 -8.52 -64.55 -116.17
C LEU A 264 -9.16 -63.49 -117.08
N ASP A 265 -9.06 -62.21 -116.74
CA ASP A 265 -9.58 -61.10 -117.56
C ASP A 265 -8.76 -60.94 -118.86
N ALA A 266 -7.44 -61.05 -118.79
CA ALA A 266 -6.57 -61.10 -119.96
C ALA A 266 -6.87 -62.33 -120.84
N GLY A 267 -7.10 -63.49 -120.21
CA GLY A 267 -7.52 -64.72 -120.91
C GLY A 267 -8.86 -64.54 -121.62
N ARG A 268 -9.86 -63.93 -120.98
CA ARG A 268 -11.16 -63.60 -121.58
C ARG A 268 -11.01 -62.64 -122.76
N LYS A 269 -10.25 -61.55 -122.60
CA LYS A 269 -9.98 -60.59 -123.68
C LYS A 269 -9.28 -61.21 -124.88
N LEU A 270 -8.32 -62.12 -124.66
CA LEU A 270 -7.69 -62.89 -125.73
C LEU A 270 -8.68 -63.82 -126.43
N LEU A 271 -9.55 -64.49 -125.67
CA LEU A 271 -10.57 -65.39 -126.20
C LEU A 271 -11.62 -64.62 -127.03
N ASP A 272 -12.04 -63.45 -126.55
CA ASP A 272 -12.91 -62.53 -127.29
C ASP A 272 -12.24 -62.00 -128.56
N ALA A 273 -10.94 -61.66 -128.52
CA ALA A 273 -10.19 -61.26 -129.70
C ALA A 273 -10.09 -62.38 -130.75
N ILE A 274 -9.83 -63.63 -130.31
CA ILE A 274 -9.82 -64.80 -131.18
C ILE A 274 -11.21 -65.06 -131.77
N LEU A 275 -12.30 -64.91 -130.99
CA LEU A 275 -13.66 -65.04 -131.48
C LEU A 275 -14.02 -63.95 -132.50
N VAL A 276 -13.61 -62.70 -132.27
CA VAL A 276 -13.80 -61.60 -133.23
C VAL A 276 -13.02 -61.84 -134.52
N ASP A 277 -11.77 -62.31 -134.45
CA ASP A 277 -10.99 -62.66 -135.64
C ASP A 277 -11.58 -63.85 -136.40
N ALA A 278 -12.09 -64.88 -135.71
CA ALA A 278 -12.77 -66.02 -136.33
C ALA A 278 -14.10 -65.61 -137.01
N LEU A 279 -14.84 -64.66 -136.41
CA LEU A 279 -16.04 -64.09 -137.02
C LEU A 279 -15.70 -63.21 -138.23
N ARG A 280 -14.60 -62.44 -138.18
CA ARG A 280 -14.09 -61.65 -139.31
C ARG A 280 -13.59 -62.53 -140.46
N SER A 281 -12.86 -63.61 -140.17
CA SER A 281 -12.40 -64.56 -141.19
C SER A 281 -13.57 -65.30 -141.85
N ARG A 282 -14.68 -65.50 -141.13
CA ARG A 282 -15.92 -66.08 -141.67
C ARG A 282 -16.74 -65.09 -142.52
N ALA A 283 -16.69 -63.80 -142.22
CA ALA A 283 -17.34 -62.75 -143.00
C ALA A 283 -16.58 -62.38 -144.30
N ALA A 284 -15.30 -62.72 -144.40
CA ALA A 284 -14.50 -62.55 -145.61
C ALA A 284 -14.58 -63.75 -146.58
N SER A 285 -15.25 -64.84 -146.19
CA SER A 285 -15.36 -66.10 -146.93
C SER A 285 -16.78 -66.43 -147.42
N GLY A 286 -17.64 -65.42 -147.59
CA GLY A 286 -18.98 -65.54 -148.16
C GLY A 286 -19.40 -64.23 -148.81
#